data_AF-A0A061GFY9-F1
#
_entry.id   AF-A0A061GFY9-F1
#
_cell.length_a   1.000
_cell.length_b   1.000
_cell.length_c   1.000
_cell.angle_alpha   90.00
_cell.angle_beta   90.00
_cell.angle_gamma   90.00
#
_symmetry.space_group_name_H-M   'P 1'
#
loop_
_entity.id
_entity.type
_entity.pdbx_description
1 polymer ?
#
loop_
_entity_poly.entity_id
_entity_poly.type
_entity_poly.pdbx_seq_one_letter_code
_entity_poly.pdbx_strand_id
1 'polypeptide(L)'
;MMKKLPAPVPARQVLWLGWKLVILLSVALCFVALLRLHFSPDLSSPNSLSRPARVRSRISGGTFDGIPKIAFLFLARFNLPLDFLWGSFFENADVANFSIYIHSAPGFVFDESTTRSLFFYDRQLTNSIQVIWGESSMIEAERLLLESALEDPANQRFVLLSDSCVPLYNFSYIYRYLMSSSRSFVDSFLDAKDGRYHPKMSPVIPKEKWRKGSQWISLLRSHAEVIVDDEVVLPVFKKFCKRRPPMDTGKGKLNIVKTSKAAQLY
;
A
#
# COMPACT_ATOMS: atom_id res chain seq x y z
N MET A 1 -17.69 -90.10 -1.84
CA MET A 1 -17.69 -88.65 -1.63
C MET A 1 -16.32 -88.22 -1.14
N MET A 2 -15.44 -87.69 -2.00
CA MET A 2 -14.32 -86.81 -1.61
C MET A 2 -13.95 -85.97 -2.84
N LYS A 3 -13.95 -84.64 -2.68
CA LYS A 3 -13.85 -83.63 -3.73
C LYS A 3 -12.41 -83.52 -4.27
N LYS A 4 -12.25 -83.46 -5.60
CA LYS A 4 -10.99 -83.07 -6.25
C LYS A 4 -10.63 -81.62 -5.87
N LEU A 5 -9.41 -81.42 -5.37
CA LEU A 5 -8.81 -80.10 -5.12
C LEU A 5 -8.32 -79.50 -6.45
N PRO A 6 -8.50 -78.19 -6.72
CA PRO A 6 -8.03 -77.57 -7.96
C PRO A 6 -6.51 -77.35 -7.96
N ALA A 7 -5.90 -77.45 -9.14
CA ALA A 7 -4.46 -77.28 -9.36
C ALA A 7 -3.98 -75.83 -9.10
N PRO A 8 -2.73 -75.63 -8.64
CA PRO A 8 -2.22 -74.30 -8.29
C PRO A 8 -1.90 -73.47 -9.54
N VAL A 9 -2.38 -72.22 -9.55
CA VAL A 9 -2.05 -71.20 -10.56
C VAL A 9 -0.57 -70.83 -10.46
N PRO A 10 0.19 -70.75 -11.57
CA PRO A 10 1.62 -70.46 -11.52
C PRO A 10 1.89 -69.04 -11.00
N ALA A 11 2.58 -68.95 -9.87
CA ALA A 11 2.89 -67.71 -9.13
C ALA A 11 3.49 -66.57 -9.98
N ARG A 12 4.11 -66.90 -11.12
CA ARG A 12 4.72 -65.95 -12.05
C ARG A 12 3.71 -65.05 -12.77
N GLN A 13 2.49 -65.52 -13.04
CA GLN A 13 1.44 -64.70 -13.64
C GLN A 13 0.82 -63.72 -12.63
N VAL A 14 0.70 -64.12 -11.36
CA VAL A 14 0.15 -63.29 -10.29
C VAL A 14 1.07 -62.10 -9.98
N LEU A 15 2.39 -62.33 -9.95
CA LEU A 15 3.39 -61.27 -9.74
C LEU A 15 3.44 -60.27 -10.92
N TRP A 16 3.32 -60.77 -12.15
CA TRP A 16 3.33 -59.91 -13.35
C TRP A 16 2.09 -59.03 -13.47
N LEU A 17 0.91 -59.56 -13.12
CA LEU A 17 -0.33 -58.79 -13.03
C LEU A 17 -0.28 -57.78 -11.87
N GLY A 18 0.30 -58.16 -10.74
CA GLY A 18 0.44 -57.28 -9.57
C GLY A 18 1.26 -56.03 -9.85
N TRP A 19 2.41 -56.14 -10.52
CA TRP A 19 3.27 -54.99 -10.81
C TRP A 19 2.65 -54.05 -11.86
N LYS A 20 1.91 -54.58 -12.84
CA LYS A 20 1.13 -53.76 -13.77
C LYS A 20 0.03 -52.98 -13.06
N LEU A 21 -0.64 -53.61 -12.08
CA LEU A 21 -1.64 -52.93 -11.26
C LEU A 21 -1.03 -51.81 -10.44
N VAL A 22 0.14 -52.04 -9.81
CA VAL A 22 0.85 -51.03 -9.01
C VAL A 22 1.27 -49.83 -9.86
N ILE A 23 1.79 -50.06 -11.06
CA ILE A 23 2.16 -48.98 -11.99
C ILE A 23 0.92 -48.17 -12.40
N LEU A 24 -0.18 -48.84 -12.78
CA LEU A 24 -1.42 -48.17 -13.14
C LEU A 24 -1.98 -47.34 -11.97
N LEU A 25 -1.93 -47.87 -10.75
CA LEU A 25 -2.41 -47.16 -9.56
C LEU A 25 -1.53 -45.96 -9.23
N SER A 26 -0.21 -46.07 -9.40
CA SER A 26 0.73 -44.97 -9.23
C SER A 26 0.51 -43.85 -10.25
N VAL A 27 0.32 -44.20 -11.53
CA VAL A 27 0.04 -43.21 -12.58
C VAL A 27 -1.31 -42.53 -12.34
N ALA A 28 -2.34 -43.28 -11.93
CA ALA A 28 -3.64 -42.72 -11.59
C ALA A 28 -3.56 -41.76 -10.39
N LEU A 29 -2.81 -42.10 -9.34
CA LEU A 29 -2.58 -41.22 -8.19
C LEU A 29 -1.82 -39.95 -8.59
N CYS A 30 -0.81 -40.05 -9.46
CA CYS A 30 -0.11 -38.89 -10.01
C CYS A 30 -1.03 -38.00 -10.84
N PHE A 31 -1.90 -38.58 -11.68
CA PHE A 31 -2.88 -37.82 -12.45
C PHE A 31 -3.90 -37.12 -11.55
N VAL A 32 -4.40 -37.78 -10.50
CA VAL A 32 -5.31 -37.17 -9.52
C VAL A 32 -4.60 -36.05 -8.74
N ALA A 33 -3.34 -36.23 -8.35
CA ALA A 33 -2.56 -35.18 -7.69
C ALA A 33 -2.33 -33.96 -8.61
N LEU A 34 -2.02 -34.19 -9.88
CA LEU A 34 -1.86 -33.12 -10.88
C LEU A 34 -3.20 -32.42 -11.17
N LEU A 35 -4.30 -33.17 -11.23
CA LEU A 35 -5.64 -32.59 -11.35
C LEU A 35 -5.97 -31.74 -10.10
N ARG A 36 -5.66 -32.22 -8.90
CA ARG A 36 -5.85 -31.44 -7.67
C ARG A 36 -4.98 -30.19 -7.65
N LEU A 37 -3.76 -30.22 -8.17
CA LEU A 37 -2.92 -29.02 -8.30
C LEU A 37 -3.45 -28.04 -9.36
N HIS A 38 -3.98 -28.53 -10.48
CA HIS A 38 -4.56 -27.69 -11.53
C HIS A 38 -5.96 -27.16 -11.20
N PHE A 39 -6.73 -27.86 -10.38
CA PHE A 39 -8.12 -27.53 -10.03
C PHE A 39 -8.31 -27.17 -8.56
N SER A 40 -7.24 -26.94 -7.78
CA SER A 40 -7.37 -26.37 -6.44
C SER A 40 -7.92 -24.95 -6.57
N PRO A 41 -9.15 -24.68 -6.10
CA PRO A 41 -9.56 -23.32 -5.83
C PRO A 41 -8.77 -22.88 -4.59
N ASP A 42 -8.16 -21.70 -4.62
CA ASP A 42 -7.51 -21.10 -3.45
C ASP A 42 -8.47 -21.17 -2.24
N LEU A 43 -8.18 -22.08 -1.30
CA LEU A 43 -8.92 -22.19 -0.05
C LEU A 43 -8.32 -21.22 0.95
N SER A 44 -8.51 -19.92 0.71
CA SER A 44 -8.30 -18.88 1.71
C SER A 44 -9.46 -18.88 2.70
N SER A 45 -9.13 -18.87 4.00
CA SER A 45 -10.01 -18.83 5.16
C SER A 45 -11.29 -17.99 5.01
N PRO A 46 -12.43 -18.41 5.62
CA PRO A 46 -13.65 -17.63 5.63
C PRO A 46 -13.53 -16.54 6.70
N ASN A 47 -12.97 -15.39 6.32
CA ASN A 47 -13.24 -14.09 6.93
C ASN A 47 -12.57 -12.99 6.09
N SER A 48 -13.10 -12.77 4.90
CA SER A 48 -12.91 -11.51 4.19
C SER A 48 -14.23 -11.18 3.52
N LEU A 49 -14.92 -10.16 4.03
CA LEU A 49 -15.98 -9.51 3.28
C LEU A 49 -15.44 -9.21 1.89
N SER A 50 -16.19 -9.64 0.88
CA SER A 50 -15.92 -9.46 -0.54
C SER A 50 -15.62 -7.99 -0.84
N ARG A 51 -14.34 -7.67 -1.00
CA ARG A 51 -13.90 -6.46 -1.70
C ARG A 51 -14.12 -6.76 -3.19
N PRO A 52 -14.99 -6.02 -3.91
CA PRO A 52 -15.17 -6.26 -5.33
C PRO A 52 -13.81 -6.12 -6.02
N ALA A 53 -13.52 -7.05 -6.94
CA ALA A 53 -12.29 -7.03 -7.72
C ALA A 53 -12.14 -5.63 -8.35
N ARG A 54 -11.15 -4.86 -7.87
CA ARG A 54 -10.81 -3.56 -8.46
C ARG A 54 -10.63 -3.80 -9.95
N VAL A 55 -11.49 -3.19 -10.75
CA VAL A 55 -11.21 -2.98 -12.17
C VAL A 55 -9.86 -2.28 -12.18
N ARG A 56 -8.81 -2.99 -12.63
CA ARG A 56 -7.51 -2.36 -12.92
C ARG A 56 -7.84 -1.13 -13.75
N SER A 57 -7.61 0.04 -13.20
CA SER A 57 -7.50 1.27 -13.97
C SER A 57 -6.41 0.98 -14.99
N ARG A 58 -6.81 0.54 -16.19
CA ARG A 58 -5.91 0.56 -17.33
C ARG A 58 -5.50 2.01 -17.40
N ILE A 59 -4.21 2.29 -17.18
CA ILE A 59 -3.56 3.59 -17.36
C ILE A 59 -4.32 4.32 -18.45
N SER A 60 -5.22 5.22 -18.04
CA SER A 60 -6.06 5.91 -19.00
C SER A 60 -5.13 6.95 -19.58
N GLY A 61 -4.43 6.57 -20.66
CA GLY A 61 -3.66 7.50 -21.48
C GLY A 61 -4.56 8.54 -22.17
N GLY A 62 -5.84 8.63 -21.81
CA GLY A 62 -6.72 9.71 -22.18
C GLY A 62 -6.27 10.98 -21.49
N THR A 63 -5.89 11.97 -22.30
CA THR A 63 -5.69 13.34 -21.84
C THR A 63 -6.99 13.85 -21.22
N PHE A 64 -6.97 14.20 -19.94
CA PHE A 64 -8.09 14.88 -19.31
C PHE A 64 -8.35 16.20 -20.04
N ASP A 65 -9.57 16.37 -20.53
CA ASP A 65 -10.03 17.55 -21.26
C ASP A 65 -10.91 18.39 -20.34
N GLY A 66 -10.27 19.27 -19.56
CA GLY A 66 -10.93 20.11 -18.56
C GLY A 66 -9.94 20.95 -17.76
N ILE A 67 -10.45 21.73 -16.80
CA ILE A 67 -9.61 22.55 -15.92
C ILE A 67 -8.91 21.64 -14.90
N PRO A 68 -7.57 21.52 -14.92
CA PRO A 68 -6.89 20.57 -14.07
C PRO A 68 -6.72 21.12 -12.65
N LYS A 69 -6.86 20.25 -11.65
CA LYS A 69 -6.84 20.57 -10.22
C LYS A 69 -5.57 20.10 -9.53
N ILE A 70 -5.28 20.77 -8.42
CA ILE A 70 -4.38 20.27 -7.37
C ILE A 70 -5.22 19.64 -6.26
N ALA A 71 -4.99 18.37 -5.98
CA ALA A 71 -5.48 17.70 -4.78
C ALA A 71 -4.54 17.96 -3.61
N PHE A 72 -5.02 18.65 -2.59
CA PHE A 72 -4.33 18.85 -1.32
C PHE A 72 -4.72 17.72 -0.36
N LEU A 73 -3.73 16.90 0.00
CA LEU A 73 -3.90 15.69 0.80
C LEU A 73 -3.33 15.94 2.20
N PHE A 74 -4.21 16.18 3.17
CA PHE A 74 -3.81 16.43 4.55
C PHE A 74 -3.80 15.12 5.32
N LEU A 75 -2.61 14.72 5.79
CA LEU A 75 -2.44 13.64 6.75
C LEU A 75 -2.31 14.24 8.15
N ALA A 76 -3.42 14.26 8.88
CA ALA A 76 -3.51 14.82 10.22
C ALA A 76 -3.66 13.71 11.26
N ARG A 77 -3.24 13.95 12.51
CA ARG A 77 -3.54 13.00 13.59
C ARG A 77 -4.97 13.16 14.10
N PHE A 78 -5.40 14.40 14.31
CA PHE A 78 -6.74 14.73 14.82
C PHE A 78 -7.31 15.91 14.03
N ASN A 79 -7.04 17.14 14.46
CA ASN A 79 -7.51 18.36 13.82
C ASN A 79 -6.43 19.02 12.93
N LEU A 80 -6.78 20.14 12.30
CA LEU A 80 -5.87 21.00 11.53
C LEU A 80 -5.69 22.33 12.29
N PRO A 81 -4.72 22.45 13.21
CA PRO A 81 -4.57 23.65 14.04
C PRO A 81 -4.21 24.91 13.26
N LEU A 82 -3.68 24.75 12.04
CA LEU A 82 -3.30 25.82 11.12
C LEU A 82 -4.34 26.04 10.02
N ASP A 83 -5.58 25.57 10.23
CA ASP A 83 -6.72 25.71 9.31
C ASP A 83 -6.93 27.15 8.80
N PHE A 84 -6.73 28.15 9.64
CA PHE A 84 -6.90 29.56 9.31
C PHE A 84 -5.92 30.05 8.23
N LEU A 85 -4.66 29.61 8.26
CA LEU A 85 -3.66 29.96 7.24
C LEU A 85 -4.05 29.36 5.89
N TRP A 86 -4.49 28.11 5.91
CA TRP A 86 -4.98 27.43 4.71
C TRP A 86 -6.30 28.02 4.23
N GLY A 87 -7.18 28.44 5.12
CA GLY A 87 -8.41 29.16 4.80
C GLY A 87 -8.12 30.42 4.00
N SER A 88 -7.22 31.29 4.47
CA SER A 88 -6.80 32.48 3.72
C SER A 88 -6.09 32.15 2.39
N PHE A 89 -5.37 31.02 2.35
CA PHE A 89 -4.73 30.55 1.12
C PHE A 89 -5.76 30.14 0.04
N PHE A 90 -6.83 29.44 0.44
CA PHE A 90 -7.89 28.98 -0.46
C PHE A 90 -8.95 30.04 -0.75
N GLU A 91 -9.15 31.02 0.12
CA GLU A 91 -10.15 32.08 -0.05
C GLU A 91 -9.98 32.86 -1.37
N ASN A 92 -8.73 33.03 -1.82
CA ASN A 92 -8.41 33.72 -3.06
C ASN A 92 -8.19 32.77 -4.26
N ALA A 93 -8.55 31.49 -4.09
CA ALA A 93 -8.40 30.46 -5.11
C ALA A 93 -9.73 30.20 -5.83
N ASP A 94 -9.66 29.93 -7.14
CA ASP A 94 -10.81 29.40 -7.86
C ASP A 94 -11.08 27.96 -7.40
N VAL A 95 -12.29 27.70 -6.89
CA VAL A 95 -12.74 26.38 -6.41
C VAL A 95 -12.67 25.30 -7.48
N ALA A 96 -12.68 25.68 -8.77
CA ALA A 96 -12.49 24.74 -9.88
C ALA A 96 -11.05 24.21 -10.00
N ASN A 97 -10.07 24.84 -9.34
CA ASN A 97 -8.64 24.55 -9.47
C ASN A 97 -8.06 23.66 -8.36
N PHE A 98 -8.86 23.28 -7.36
CA PHE A 98 -8.36 22.43 -6.28
C PHE A 98 -9.42 21.52 -5.67
N SER A 99 -8.95 20.55 -4.92
CA SER A 99 -9.73 19.65 -4.08
C SER A 99 -8.97 19.39 -2.79
N ILE A 100 -9.70 19.10 -1.71
CA ILE A 100 -9.13 18.89 -0.37
C ILE A 100 -9.60 17.53 0.13
N TYR A 101 -8.65 16.73 0.61
CA TYR A 101 -8.89 15.42 1.22
C TYR A 101 -8.13 15.36 2.53
N ILE A 102 -8.76 14.83 3.57
CA ILE A 102 -8.17 14.75 4.90
C ILE A 102 -8.23 13.31 5.40
N HIS A 103 -7.09 12.78 5.82
CA HIS A 103 -7.03 11.58 6.62
C HIS A 103 -6.73 12.00 8.07
N SER A 104 -7.58 11.59 8.99
CA SER A 104 -7.49 11.88 10.42
C SER A 104 -7.80 10.62 11.24
N ALA A 105 -7.72 10.71 12.57
CA ALA A 105 -8.15 9.61 13.43
C ALA A 105 -9.59 9.15 13.09
N PRO A 106 -9.86 7.83 13.04
CA PRO A 106 -11.19 7.31 12.73
C PRO A 106 -12.28 7.94 13.61
N GLY A 107 -13.37 8.38 12.98
CA GLY A 107 -14.50 9.02 13.67
C GLY A 107 -14.34 10.52 13.93
N PHE A 108 -13.19 11.12 13.62
CA PHE A 108 -13.05 12.57 13.64
C PHE A 108 -13.77 13.20 12.44
N VAL A 109 -14.63 14.18 12.71
CA VAL A 109 -15.42 14.90 11.70
C VAL A 109 -14.92 16.34 11.65
N PHE A 110 -14.78 16.91 10.45
CA PHE A 110 -14.48 18.33 10.27
C PHE A 110 -15.77 19.10 10.00
N ASP A 111 -16.17 19.90 10.96
CA ASP A 111 -17.40 20.70 11.00
C ASP A 111 -17.15 22.04 11.73
N GLU A 112 -18.22 22.80 11.96
CA GLU A 112 -18.17 24.09 12.68
C GLU A 112 -17.59 23.99 14.10
N SER A 113 -17.63 22.82 14.74
CA SER A 113 -17.13 22.62 16.10
C SER A 113 -15.63 22.28 16.15
N THR A 114 -15.05 21.84 15.05
CA THR A 114 -13.69 21.25 14.99
C THR A 114 -12.72 22.01 14.10
N THR A 115 -13.21 22.82 13.16
CA THR A 115 -12.41 23.67 12.27
C THR A 115 -13.07 25.02 12.07
N ARG A 116 -12.24 26.07 12.02
CA ARG A 116 -12.68 27.45 11.79
C ARG A 116 -12.81 27.79 10.30
N SER A 117 -12.22 26.98 9.43
CA SER A 117 -12.28 27.21 7.98
C SER A 117 -13.28 26.27 7.31
N LEU A 118 -14.26 26.87 6.63
CA LEU A 118 -15.30 26.19 5.86
C LEU A 118 -14.74 25.27 4.76
N PHE A 119 -13.53 25.53 4.27
CA PHE A 119 -12.88 24.72 3.23
C PHE A 119 -12.63 23.27 3.66
N PHE A 120 -12.54 23.02 4.96
CA PHE A 120 -12.26 21.68 5.50
C PHE A 120 -13.50 20.90 5.90
N TYR A 121 -14.70 21.48 5.81
CA TYR A 121 -15.93 20.80 6.23
C TYR A 121 -16.18 19.57 5.36
N ASP A 122 -16.44 18.45 6.02
CA ASP A 122 -16.74 17.16 5.41
C ASP A 122 -15.71 16.68 4.37
N ARG A 123 -14.44 17.05 4.56
CA ARG A 123 -13.33 16.61 3.68
C ARG A 123 -12.57 15.39 4.19
N GLN A 124 -12.93 14.88 5.36
CA GLN A 124 -12.35 13.66 5.92
C GLN A 124 -12.71 12.41 5.11
N LEU A 125 -11.77 11.48 5.00
CA LEU A 125 -12.03 10.17 4.44
C LEU A 125 -12.94 9.34 5.37
N THR A 126 -13.95 8.70 4.78
CA THR A 126 -14.89 7.82 5.50
C THR A 126 -14.26 6.50 5.95
N ASN A 127 -13.17 6.08 5.29
CA ASN A 127 -12.44 4.84 5.55
C ASN A 127 -11.09 5.08 6.24
N SER A 128 -10.98 6.13 7.06
CA SER A 128 -9.78 6.46 7.83
C SER A 128 -9.35 5.30 8.75
N ILE A 129 -8.04 5.18 8.99
CA ILE A 129 -7.43 4.11 9.78
C ILE A 129 -6.58 4.68 10.91
N GLN A 130 -6.33 3.91 11.97
CA GLN A 130 -5.41 4.35 13.01
C GLN A 130 -3.97 4.38 12.47
N VAL A 131 -3.36 5.56 12.48
CA VAL A 131 -1.96 5.75 12.07
C VAL A 131 -1.05 5.69 13.29
N ILE A 132 0.05 4.95 13.15
CA ILE A 132 1.14 4.90 14.13
C ILE A 132 2.37 5.51 13.48
N TRP A 133 2.98 6.47 14.18
CA TRP A 133 4.16 7.15 13.68
C TRP A 133 5.32 6.17 13.46
N GLY A 134 5.94 6.22 12.28
CA GLY A 134 7.08 5.37 11.90
C GLY A 134 6.72 3.96 11.46
N GLU A 135 5.42 3.66 11.30
CA GLU A 135 4.93 2.36 10.85
C GLU A 135 4.25 2.43 9.48
N SER A 136 4.03 1.26 8.87
CA SER A 136 3.45 1.14 7.54
C SER A 136 2.01 1.68 7.45
N SER A 137 1.29 1.75 8.58
CA SER A 137 -0.04 2.35 8.63
C SER A 137 -0.06 3.80 8.16
N MET A 138 1.07 4.51 8.27
CA MET A 138 1.18 5.87 7.73
C MET A 138 1.20 5.89 6.19
N ILE A 139 1.93 4.97 5.56
CA ILE A 139 1.92 4.79 4.09
C ILE A 139 0.54 4.34 3.61
N GLU A 140 -0.13 3.48 4.40
CA GLU A 140 -1.49 3.04 4.09
C GLU A 140 -2.47 4.21 4.11
N ALA A 141 -2.38 5.12 5.09
CA ALA A 141 -3.18 6.33 5.14
C ALA A 141 -2.93 7.28 3.95
N GLU A 142 -1.66 7.48 3.59
CA GLU A 142 -1.28 8.24 2.38
C GLU A 142 -1.86 7.64 1.11
N ARG A 143 -1.85 6.30 1.00
CA ARG A 143 -2.43 5.59 -0.14
C ARG A 143 -3.95 5.74 -0.21
N LEU A 144 -4.65 5.78 0.94
CA LEU A 144 -6.10 6.06 0.98
C LEU A 144 -6.42 7.49 0.51
N LEU A 145 -5.60 8.47 0.90
CA LEU A 145 -5.71 9.85 0.40
C LEU A 145 -5.53 9.92 -1.11
N LEU A 146 -4.49 9.27 -1.64
CA LEU A 146 -4.24 9.21 -3.08
C LEU A 146 -5.36 8.50 -3.84
N GLU A 147 -5.85 7.37 -3.32
CA GLU A 147 -6.95 6.61 -3.91
C GLU A 147 -8.21 7.46 -4.03
N SER A 148 -8.64 8.08 -2.93
CA SER A 148 -9.83 8.94 -2.92
C SER A 148 -9.66 10.16 -3.84
N ALA A 149 -8.47 10.76 -3.88
CA ALA A 149 -8.20 11.89 -4.75
C ALA A 149 -8.13 11.50 -6.25
N LEU A 150 -7.76 10.27 -6.59
CA LEU A 150 -7.73 9.80 -7.97
C LEU A 150 -9.13 9.57 -8.56
N GLU A 151 -10.17 9.47 -7.74
CA GLU A 151 -11.55 9.36 -8.21
C GLU A 151 -12.01 10.58 -9.01
N ASP A 152 -11.51 11.78 -8.68
CA ASP A 152 -11.73 12.98 -9.50
C ASP A 152 -10.74 12.99 -10.68
N PRO A 153 -11.20 12.85 -11.94
CA PRO A 153 -10.31 12.89 -13.10
C PRO A 153 -9.68 14.27 -13.31
N ALA A 154 -10.24 15.35 -12.74
CA ALA A 154 -9.65 16.67 -12.81
C ALA A 154 -8.40 16.81 -11.92
N ASN A 155 -8.22 15.95 -10.91
CA ASN A 155 -7.01 15.97 -10.09
C ASN A 155 -5.81 15.47 -10.90
N GLN A 156 -4.92 16.39 -11.26
CA GLN A 156 -3.73 16.14 -12.07
C GLN A 156 -2.42 16.34 -11.29
N ARG A 157 -2.49 16.99 -10.13
CA ARG A 157 -1.39 17.14 -9.15
C ARG A 157 -1.86 16.74 -7.76
N PHE A 158 -0.99 16.11 -6.99
CA PHE A 158 -1.28 15.61 -5.66
C PHE A 158 -0.22 16.12 -4.69
N VAL A 159 -0.60 16.85 -3.66
CA VAL A 159 0.33 17.47 -2.70
C VAL A 159 0.04 16.90 -1.31
N LEU A 160 1.00 16.16 -0.76
CA LEU A 160 0.88 15.56 0.57
C LEU A 160 1.41 16.50 1.65
N LEU A 161 0.61 16.74 2.69
CA LEU A 161 0.85 17.72 3.75
C LEU A 161 0.57 17.13 5.13
N SER A 162 1.27 17.62 6.16
CA SER A 162 0.90 17.40 7.56
C SER A 162 -0.04 18.51 8.07
N ASP A 163 -0.57 18.27 9.26
CA ASP A 163 -1.22 19.25 10.14
C ASP A 163 -0.33 20.46 10.55
N SER A 164 0.97 20.38 10.29
CA SER A 164 1.98 21.40 10.63
C SER A 164 2.57 22.10 9.40
N CYS A 165 2.17 21.72 8.18
CA CYS A 165 2.58 22.40 6.97
C CYS A 165 1.88 23.76 6.82
N VAL A 166 2.59 24.74 6.27
CA VAL A 166 2.05 26.07 5.94
C VAL A 166 2.41 26.47 4.50
N PRO A 167 1.51 27.12 3.76
CA PRO A 167 1.83 27.66 2.45
C PRO A 167 2.72 28.91 2.60
N LEU A 168 3.82 28.97 1.84
CA LEU A 168 4.74 30.11 1.85
C LEU A 168 4.48 31.12 0.71
N TYR A 169 3.72 30.69 -0.29
CA TYR A 169 3.32 31.51 -1.44
C TYR A 169 1.81 31.41 -1.63
N ASN A 170 1.22 32.40 -2.33
CA ASN A 170 -0.21 32.40 -2.62
C ASN A 170 -0.61 31.26 -3.58
N PHE A 171 -1.91 30.97 -3.62
CA PHE A 171 -2.45 29.88 -4.44
C PHE A 171 -2.10 30.02 -5.92
N SER A 172 -2.26 31.21 -6.50
CA SER A 172 -1.99 31.45 -7.92
C SER A 172 -0.55 31.12 -8.32
N TYR A 173 0.42 31.42 -7.44
CA TYR A 173 1.81 31.07 -7.65
C TYR A 173 2.01 29.55 -7.60
N ILE A 174 1.54 28.90 -6.53
CA ILE A 174 1.69 27.45 -6.33
C ILE A 174 1.02 26.67 -7.47
N TYR A 175 -0.19 27.08 -7.85
CA TYR A 175 -0.93 26.49 -8.96
C TYR A 175 -0.13 26.58 -10.27
N ARG A 176 0.27 27.79 -10.67
CA ARG A 176 1.06 27.97 -11.91
C ARG A 176 2.37 27.18 -11.89
N TYR A 177 3.08 27.17 -10.76
CA TYR A 177 4.35 26.45 -10.62
C TYR A 177 4.17 24.93 -10.76
N LEU A 178 3.22 24.34 -10.03
CA LEU A 178 3.01 22.89 -10.06
C LEU A 178 2.38 22.41 -11.38
N MET A 179 1.43 23.18 -11.93
CA MET A 179 0.72 22.81 -13.15
C MET A 179 1.59 22.95 -14.42
N SER A 180 2.59 23.84 -14.41
CA SER A 180 3.53 23.99 -15.53
C SER A 180 4.69 22.99 -15.52
N SER A 181 5.00 22.38 -14.37
CA SER A 181 6.06 21.38 -14.26
C SER A 181 5.62 20.05 -14.89
N SER A 182 6.45 19.38 -15.67
CA SER A 182 6.22 18.00 -16.14
C SER A 182 6.73 16.93 -15.17
N ARG A 183 7.14 17.32 -13.95
CA ARG A 183 7.84 16.44 -12.99
C ARG A 183 7.12 16.40 -11.65
N SER A 184 7.19 15.24 -11.00
CA SER A 184 6.96 15.13 -9.55
C SER A 184 8.15 15.69 -8.78
N PHE A 185 7.87 16.19 -7.59
CA PHE A 185 8.85 16.67 -6.62
C PHE A 185 8.89 15.71 -5.44
N VAL A 186 10.01 14.99 -5.31
CA VAL A 186 10.28 14.04 -4.24
C VAL A 186 11.72 14.21 -3.79
N ASP A 187 11.96 14.00 -2.50
CA ASP A 187 13.33 13.94 -1.98
C ASP A 187 13.87 12.51 -2.13
N SER A 188 15.13 12.38 -2.53
CA SER A 188 15.73 11.08 -2.84
C SER A 188 17.25 11.12 -2.73
N PHE A 189 17.77 10.55 -1.65
CA PHE A 189 19.19 10.46 -1.35
C PHE A 189 19.59 9.07 -0.81
N LEU A 190 20.89 8.79 -0.79
CA LEU A 190 21.45 7.57 -0.20
C LEU A 190 21.45 7.67 1.33
N ASP A 191 21.10 6.60 2.03
CA ASP A 191 21.25 6.56 3.49
C ASP A 191 22.73 6.45 3.88
N ALA A 192 23.37 7.60 4.13
CA ALA A 192 24.78 7.68 4.48
C ALA A 192 25.17 6.87 5.74
N LYS A 193 24.20 6.61 6.63
CA LYS A 193 24.42 5.84 7.87
C LYS A 193 24.14 4.34 7.69
N ASP A 194 23.65 3.93 6.51
CA ASP A 194 23.33 2.56 6.11
C ASP A 194 22.55 1.75 7.16
N GLY A 195 21.68 2.44 7.91
CA GLY A 195 21.07 1.89 9.13
C GLY A 195 19.59 1.60 8.98
N ARG A 196 18.98 1.97 7.86
CA ARG A 196 17.53 1.86 7.66
C ARG A 196 17.12 0.87 6.61
N TYR A 197 18.01 0.47 5.71
CA TYR A 197 17.69 -0.59 4.78
C TYR A 197 17.73 -1.94 5.51
N HIS A 198 16.65 -2.71 5.44
CA HIS A 198 16.64 -4.09 5.91
C HIS A 198 17.06 -5.04 4.77
N PRO A 199 18.14 -5.83 4.92
CA PRO A 199 18.62 -6.75 3.86
C PRO A 199 17.60 -7.76 3.33
N LYS A 200 16.57 -8.10 4.11
CA LYS A 200 15.49 -9.05 3.71
C LYS A 200 14.46 -8.42 2.76
N MET A 201 14.57 -7.12 2.47
CA MET A 201 13.79 -6.50 1.40
C MET A 201 14.30 -6.90 0.01
N SER A 202 15.57 -7.32 -0.10
CA SER A 202 16.12 -7.93 -1.32
C SER A 202 15.56 -9.36 -1.50
N PRO A 203 15.26 -9.82 -2.73
CA PRO A 203 15.49 -9.14 -4.02
C PRO A 203 14.37 -8.20 -4.47
N VAL A 204 13.23 -8.15 -3.77
CA VAL A 204 12.06 -7.37 -4.21
C VAL A 204 12.36 -5.87 -4.28
N ILE A 205 13.06 -5.34 -3.28
CA ILE A 205 13.59 -3.98 -3.26
C ILE A 205 15.11 -4.09 -3.07
N PRO A 206 15.89 -4.10 -4.16
CA PRO A 206 17.34 -4.13 -4.10
C PRO A 206 17.89 -2.86 -3.43
N LYS A 207 19.00 -3.01 -2.70
CA LYS A 207 19.60 -1.92 -1.91
C LYS A 207 19.99 -0.72 -2.79
N GLU A 208 20.53 -1.00 -3.96
CA GLU A 208 20.95 -0.02 -4.96
C GLU A 208 19.80 0.79 -5.55
N LYS A 209 18.57 0.24 -5.52
CA LYS A 209 17.33 0.91 -5.95
C LYS A 209 16.58 1.57 -4.79
N TRP A 210 16.94 1.26 -3.55
CA TRP A 210 16.35 1.88 -2.37
C TRP A 210 16.93 3.28 -2.12
N ARG A 211 16.06 4.23 -1.77
CA ARG A 211 16.43 5.62 -1.47
C ARG A 211 15.69 6.09 -0.21
N LYS A 212 16.32 7.03 0.50
CA LYS A 212 15.72 7.75 1.61
C LYS A 212 15.26 9.13 1.12
N GLY A 213 14.19 9.66 1.70
CA GLY A 213 13.67 10.99 1.40
C GLY A 213 12.73 11.48 2.50
N SER A 214 12.37 12.76 2.41
CA SER A 214 11.17 13.31 3.06
C SER A 214 9.90 12.61 2.58
N GLN A 215 8.91 12.51 3.46
CA GLN A 215 7.54 12.05 3.13
C GLN A 215 6.75 13.06 2.31
N TRP A 216 7.05 14.35 2.48
CA TRP A 216 6.29 15.41 1.83
C TRP A 216 6.67 15.49 0.36
N ILE A 217 5.67 15.29 -0.50
CA ILE A 217 5.84 15.11 -1.95
C ILE A 217 4.78 15.88 -2.74
N SER A 218 5.10 16.19 -4.00
CA SER A 218 4.12 16.59 -5.00
C SER A 218 4.21 15.65 -6.20
N LEU A 219 3.09 15.04 -6.57
CA LEU A 219 3.05 14.01 -7.60
C LEU A 219 2.23 14.43 -8.83
N LEU A 220 2.71 14.00 -10.00
CA LEU A 220 1.86 13.83 -11.18
C LEU A 220 0.82 12.73 -10.93
N ARG A 221 -0.33 12.81 -11.60
CA ARG A 221 -1.36 11.77 -11.56
C ARG A 221 -0.83 10.37 -11.85
N SER A 222 -0.05 10.20 -12.91
CA SER A 222 0.52 8.91 -13.29
C SER A 222 1.39 8.29 -12.20
N HIS A 223 2.10 9.10 -11.42
CA HIS A 223 2.89 8.62 -10.28
C HIS A 223 2.01 8.28 -9.07
N ALA A 224 0.91 9.02 -8.84
CA ALA A 224 -0.07 8.67 -7.81
C ALA A 224 -0.75 7.32 -8.11
N GLU A 225 -1.12 7.08 -9.37
CA GLU A 225 -1.69 5.80 -9.84
C GLU A 225 -0.75 4.63 -9.56
N VAL A 226 0.55 4.78 -9.89
CA VAL A 226 1.57 3.76 -9.58
C VAL A 226 1.63 3.41 -8.09
N ILE A 227 1.48 4.38 -7.19
CA ILE A 227 1.52 4.14 -5.73
C ILE A 227 0.24 3.41 -5.27
N VAL A 228 -0.92 3.81 -5.79
CA VAL A 228 -2.22 3.22 -5.41
C VAL A 228 -2.42 1.82 -5.97
N ASP A 229 -1.77 1.49 -7.09
CA ASP A 229 -1.79 0.18 -7.72
C ASP A 229 -0.64 -0.74 -7.28
N ASP A 230 0.23 -0.29 -6.36
CA ASP A 230 1.36 -1.09 -5.88
C ASP A 230 0.89 -2.33 -5.08
N GLU A 231 1.19 -3.53 -5.57
CA GLU A 231 0.94 -4.78 -4.85
C GLU A 231 2.24 -5.49 -4.46
N VAL A 232 3.40 -4.84 -4.65
CA VAL A 232 4.72 -5.46 -4.52
C VAL A 232 5.54 -4.80 -3.42
N VAL A 233 5.71 -3.49 -3.44
CA VAL A 233 6.62 -2.75 -2.54
C VAL A 233 6.02 -2.60 -1.14
N LEU A 234 4.78 -2.16 -1.04
CA LEU A 234 4.09 -1.90 0.23
C LEU A 234 4.03 -3.14 1.13
N PRO A 235 3.68 -4.36 0.66
CA PRO A 235 3.73 -5.56 1.50
C PRO A 235 5.12 -5.85 2.09
N VAL A 236 6.20 -5.59 1.32
CA VAL A 236 7.57 -5.75 1.82
C VAL A 236 7.90 -4.70 2.89
N PHE A 237 7.48 -3.45 2.67
CA PHE A 237 7.61 -2.38 3.66
C PHE A 237 6.82 -2.71 4.94
N LYS A 238 5.58 -3.19 4.83
CA LYS A 238 4.78 -3.65 5.99
C LYS A 238 5.49 -4.72 6.80
N LYS A 239 6.25 -5.60 6.14
CA LYS A 239 6.96 -6.70 6.80
C LYS A 239 8.25 -6.25 7.49
N PHE A 240 9.03 -5.39 6.86
CA PHE A 240 10.41 -5.12 7.30
C PHE A 240 10.64 -3.69 7.82
N CYS A 241 9.79 -2.74 7.46
CA CYS A 241 9.86 -1.37 7.94
C CYS A 241 9.01 -1.22 9.20
N LYS A 242 9.65 -1.31 10.37
CA LYS A 242 9.03 -1.23 11.68
C LYS A 242 9.70 -0.16 12.53
N ARG A 243 8.88 0.55 13.32
CA ARG A 243 9.38 1.45 14.35
C ARG A 243 10.33 0.68 15.29
N ARG A 244 11.48 1.26 15.62
CA ARG A 244 12.34 0.67 16.66
C ARG A 244 11.61 0.76 18.00
N PRO A 245 11.61 -0.31 18.80
CA PRO A 245 11.06 -0.23 20.15
C PRO A 245 11.82 0.84 20.95
N PRO A 246 11.15 1.50 21.91
CA PRO A 246 11.80 2.45 22.80
C PRO A 246 13.05 1.82 23.44
N MET A 247 14.12 2.60 23.56
CA MET A 247 15.32 2.14 24.26
C MET A 247 15.01 1.97 25.74
N ASP A 248 15.05 0.73 26.24
CA ASP A 248 14.93 0.42 27.66
C ASP A 248 16.19 0.94 28.39
N THR A 249 16.06 2.06 29.11
CA THR A 249 17.16 2.74 29.80
C THR A 249 17.79 1.88 30.90
N GLY A 250 17.12 0.81 31.36
CA GLY A 250 17.63 -0.13 32.35
C GLY A 250 18.54 -1.25 31.81
N LYS A 251 18.64 -1.45 30.48
CA LYS A 251 19.34 -2.61 29.88
C LYS A 251 20.66 -2.31 29.17
N GLY A 252 21.17 -1.07 29.24
CA GLY A 252 22.48 -0.70 28.68
C GLY A 252 22.71 -1.20 27.24
N LYS A 253 23.96 -1.61 26.92
CA LYS A 253 24.40 -2.04 25.57
C LYS A 253 23.68 -3.27 25.01
N LEU A 254 22.85 -3.98 25.79
CA LEU A 254 22.16 -5.20 25.35
C LEU A 254 21.02 -4.93 24.36
N ASN A 255 20.47 -3.71 24.35
CA ASN A 255 19.41 -3.33 23.41
C ASN A 255 19.90 -3.18 21.97
N ILE A 256 21.20 -2.95 21.76
CA ILE A 256 21.81 -2.66 20.45
C ILE A 256 21.84 -3.93 19.57
N VAL A 257 21.94 -5.12 20.17
CA VAL A 257 22.12 -6.37 19.41
C VAL A 257 20.79 -6.96 18.92
N LYS A 258 19.68 -6.77 19.67
CA LYS A 258 18.36 -7.34 19.31
C LYS A 258 17.48 -6.42 18.44
N THR A 259 17.76 -5.12 18.37
CA THR A 259 16.95 -4.14 17.61
C THR A 259 17.56 -3.72 16.26
N SER A 260 18.75 -4.24 15.92
CA SER A 260 19.61 -3.74 14.84
C SER A 260 19.15 -3.98 13.40
N LYS A 261 17.97 -4.56 13.16
CA LYS A 261 17.59 -4.99 11.80
C LYS A 261 16.24 -4.50 11.28
N ALA A 262 15.44 -3.76 12.04
CA ALA A 262 14.20 -3.21 11.51
C ALA A 262 14.49 -1.98 10.63
N ALA A 263 13.97 -1.97 9.39
CA ALA A 263 13.98 -0.77 8.58
C ALA A 263 13.06 0.27 9.23
N GLN A 264 13.40 1.55 9.13
CA GLN A 264 12.57 2.62 9.65
C GLN A 264 12.01 3.43 8.49
N LEU A 265 10.69 3.63 8.51
CA LEU A 265 10.09 4.76 7.84
C LEU A 265 10.46 5.96 8.71
N TYR A 266 10.99 7.03 8.12
CA TYR A 266 11.37 8.31 8.77
C TYR A 266 12.67 8.42 9.50
#